data_AF-A0A497Q919-F1
#
_entry.id   AF-A0A497Q919-F1
#
_cell.length_a   1.000
_cell.length_b   1.000
_cell.length_c   1.000
_cell.angle_alpha   90.00
_cell.angle_beta   90.00
_cell.angle_gamma   90.00
#
_symmetry.space_group_name_H-M   'P 1'
#
loop_
_entity.id
_entity.type
_entity.pdbx_description
1 polymer ?
#
loop_
_entity_poly.entity_id
_entity_poly.type
_entity_poly.pdbx_seq_one_letter_code
_entity_poly.pdbx_strand_id
1 'polypeptide(L)'
;MAEMTQRQKYDLKRKIEELKSCKGKHTELISLYVPPSKQIFDVNSYLKNEFSQSQNIKSKTTRKNVLSAIESIMSRLKQFKQPPENGIVFFVGHKSIGSDQTEMVAYVIEPPLPITTFLYRCDSEFYTEPLEEMLAEKEDYGLLLIDRRECTVGMLRGNRIELLKYMTSQVPGKHGRGGQSQR
;
A
#
# COMPACT_ATOMS: atom_id res chain seq x y z
N MET A 1 -1.05 1.35 -18.53
CA MET A 1 -0.08 1.49 -17.42
C MET A 1 -0.39 2.80 -16.73
N ALA A 2 -0.64 2.79 -15.42
CA ALA A 2 -1.12 3.96 -14.69
C ALA A 2 0.06 4.87 -14.32
N GLU A 3 0.45 5.77 -15.23
CA GLU A 3 1.15 6.98 -14.81
C GLU A 3 0.19 7.81 -13.96
N MET A 4 0.63 8.19 -12.76
CA MET A 4 -0.11 9.12 -11.92
C MET A 4 -0.26 10.44 -12.65
N THR A 5 -1.51 10.81 -12.95
CA THR A 5 -1.80 12.12 -13.53
C THR A 5 -1.34 13.21 -12.56
N GLN A 6 -0.79 14.32 -13.06
CA GLN A 6 -0.34 15.45 -12.23
C GLN A 6 -1.41 15.91 -11.21
N ARG A 7 -2.69 15.86 -11.63
CA ARG A 7 -3.83 16.12 -10.74
C ARG A 7 -3.94 15.11 -9.59
N GLN A 8 -3.80 13.82 -9.86
CA GLN A 8 -3.85 12.77 -8.83
C GLN A 8 -2.67 12.90 -7.85
N LYS A 9 -1.48 13.27 -8.34
CA LYS A 9 -0.32 13.56 -7.48
C LYS A 9 -0.63 14.72 -6.52
N TYR A 10 -1.18 15.82 -7.05
CA TYR A 10 -1.55 16.98 -6.27
C TYR A 10 -2.63 16.67 -5.22
N ASP A 11 -3.70 15.98 -5.63
CA ASP A 11 -4.80 15.61 -4.74
C ASP A 11 -4.33 14.66 -3.62
N LEU A 12 -3.47 13.69 -3.94
CA LEU A 12 -2.89 12.78 -2.96
C LEU A 12 -1.96 13.52 -1.99
N LYS A 13 -1.10 14.42 -2.49
CA LYS A 13 -0.20 15.22 -1.66
C LYS A 13 -0.98 16.07 -0.65
N ARG A 14 -2.03 16.76 -1.11
CA ARG A 14 -2.89 17.56 -0.23
C ARG A 14 -3.57 16.71 0.84
N LYS A 15 -4.06 15.51 0.48
CA LYS A 15 -4.64 14.57 1.44
C LYS A 15 -3.63 14.08 2.48
N ILE A 16 -2.40 13.79 2.08
CA ILE A 16 -1.34 13.37 3.02
C ILE A 16 -1.00 14.50 3.98
N GLU A 17 -0.89 15.74 3.50
CA GLU A 17 -0.68 16.91 4.36
C GLU A 17 -1.81 17.08 5.39
N GLU A 18 -3.07 16.89 4.98
CA GLU A 18 -4.23 16.91 5.86
C GLU A 18 -4.19 15.77 6.90
N LEU A 19 -3.83 14.54 6.49
CA LEU A 19 -3.68 13.39 7.39
C LEU A 19 -2.56 13.62 8.41
N LYS A 20 -1.42 14.18 8.01
CA LYS A 20 -0.30 14.52 8.92
C LYS A 20 -0.66 15.59 9.93
N SER A 21 -1.56 16.51 9.57
CA SER A 21 -2.04 17.53 10.50
C SER A 21 -2.93 16.94 11.62
N CYS A 22 -3.49 15.75 11.42
CA CYS A 22 -4.32 15.08 12.40
C CYS A 22 -3.44 14.41 13.47
N LYS A 23 -3.44 14.95 14.69
CA LYS A 23 -2.79 14.34 15.85
C LYS A 23 -3.83 13.84 16.87
N GLY A 24 -3.70 12.59 17.26
CA GLY A 24 -4.45 11.96 18.34
C GLY A 24 -3.86 12.34 19.70
N LYS A 25 -4.69 12.30 20.74
CA LYS A 25 -4.23 12.54 22.13
C LYS A 25 -3.45 11.34 22.69
N HIS A 26 -3.81 10.14 22.25
CA HIS A 26 -3.19 8.86 22.59
C HIS A 26 -3.18 7.98 21.32
N THR A 27 -3.01 6.66 21.47
CA THR A 27 -3.12 5.67 20.38
C THR A 27 -4.58 5.47 19.95
N GLU A 28 -5.11 6.41 19.19
CA GLU A 28 -6.54 6.50 18.83
C GLU A 28 -6.77 6.74 17.33
N LEU A 29 -5.69 6.73 16.53
CA LEU A 29 -5.73 6.85 15.08
C LEU A 29 -5.37 5.51 14.42
N ILE A 30 -6.29 4.98 13.62
CA ILE A 30 -6.15 3.71 12.92
C ILE A 30 -5.83 3.98 11.45
N SER A 31 -4.76 3.34 10.98
CA SER A 31 -4.36 3.28 9.58
C SER A 31 -4.50 1.84 9.09
N LEU A 32 -5.39 1.62 8.12
CA LEU A 32 -5.66 0.31 7.54
C LEU A 32 -5.43 0.36 6.02
N TYR A 33 -4.50 -0.46 5.55
CA TYR A 33 -4.17 -0.65 4.14
C TYR A 33 -4.66 -2.02 3.69
N VAL A 34 -5.51 -2.03 2.66
CA VAL A 34 -6.08 -3.26 2.10
C VAL A 34 -5.62 -3.41 0.65
N PRO A 35 -4.79 -4.42 0.33
CA PRO A 35 -4.38 -4.68 -1.04
C PRO A 35 -5.54 -5.26 -1.85
N PRO A 36 -5.52 -5.12 -3.19
CA PRO A 36 -6.58 -5.63 -4.07
C PRO A 36 -6.71 -7.16 -4.03
N SER A 37 -5.64 -7.86 -3.64
CA SER A 37 -5.60 -9.32 -3.52
C SER A 37 -6.36 -9.87 -2.31
N LYS A 38 -6.68 -9.04 -1.31
CA LYS A 38 -7.28 -9.50 -0.05
C LYS A 38 -8.79 -9.35 -0.06
N GLN A 39 -9.51 -10.41 0.29
CA GLN A 39 -10.96 -10.38 0.31
C GLN A 39 -11.49 -9.51 1.46
N ILE A 40 -12.57 -8.76 1.19
CA ILE A 40 -13.24 -7.91 2.17
C ILE A 40 -13.71 -8.72 3.39
N PHE A 41 -14.12 -9.97 3.19
CA PHE A 41 -14.53 -10.87 4.26
C PHE A 41 -13.40 -11.14 5.28
N ASP A 42 -12.19 -11.40 4.80
CA ASP A 42 -11.02 -11.64 5.66
C ASP A 42 -10.64 -10.39 6.43
N VAL A 43 -10.70 -9.23 5.78
CA VAL A 43 -10.45 -7.93 6.43
C VAL A 43 -11.49 -7.67 7.52
N ASN A 44 -12.77 -7.94 7.25
CA ASN A 44 -13.84 -7.76 8.23
C ASN A 44 -13.67 -8.71 9.43
N SER A 45 -13.26 -9.96 9.19
CA SER A 45 -12.97 -10.93 10.24
C SER A 45 -11.77 -10.51 11.08
N TYR A 46 -10.73 -9.99 10.44
CA TYR A 46 -9.57 -9.41 11.12
C TYR A 46 -9.97 -8.23 12.02
N LEU A 47 -10.77 -7.29 11.50
CA LEU A 47 -11.25 -6.13 12.28
C LEU A 47 -12.14 -6.53 13.46
N LYS A 48 -12.93 -7.60 13.36
CA LYS A 48 -13.70 -8.13 14.51
C LYS A 48 -12.80 -8.68 15.62
N ASN A 49 -11.69 -9.32 15.25
CA ASN A 49 -10.70 -9.79 16.21
C ASN A 49 -10.03 -8.59 16.91
N GLU A 50 -9.61 -7.58 16.14
CA GLU A 50 -9.05 -6.33 16.67
C GLU A 50 -10.05 -5.59 17.58
N PHE A 51 -11.32 -5.57 17.21
CA PHE A 51 -12.39 -4.99 18.03
C PHE A 51 -12.47 -5.70 19.39
N SER A 52 -12.46 -7.02 19.40
CA SER A 52 -12.52 -7.84 20.62
C SER A 52 -11.28 -7.64 21.50
N GLN A 53 -10.09 -7.58 20.91
CA GLN A 53 -8.85 -7.30 21.65
C GLN A 53 -8.86 -5.88 22.26
N SER A 54 -9.37 -4.91 21.52
CA SER A 54 -9.45 -3.50 21.94
C SER A 54 -10.40 -3.30 23.13
N GLN A 55 -11.32 -4.23 23.41
CA GLN A 55 -12.18 -4.16 24.61
C GLN A 55 -11.40 -4.25 25.93
N ASN A 56 -10.21 -4.87 25.90
CA ASN A 56 -9.34 -5.03 27.06
C ASN A 56 -8.49 -3.77 27.37
N ILE A 57 -8.60 -2.71 26.56
CA ILE A 57 -7.91 -1.43 26.83
C ILE A 57 -8.39 -0.87 28.18
N LYS A 58 -7.44 -0.57 29.07
CA LYS A 58 -7.70 -0.10 30.44
C LYS A 58 -8.35 1.29 30.49
N SER A 59 -7.90 2.20 29.64
CA SER A 59 -8.44 3.57 29.55
C SER A 59 -9.83 3.56 28.91
N LYS A 60 -10.85 4.01 29.66
CA LYS A 60 -12.25 4.04 29.19
C LYS A 60 -12.42 4.91 27.94
N THR A 61 -11.77 6.06 27.90
CA THR A 61 -11.85 7.02 26.79
C THR A 61 -11.18 6.45 25.54
N THR A 62 -9.93 5.99 25.66
CA THR A 62 -9.17 5.40 24.56
C THR A 62 -9.85 4.16 24.00
N ARG A 63 -10.37 3.29 24.88
CA ARG A 63 -11.16 2.14 24.47
C ARG A 63 -12.38 2.55 23.64
N LYS A 64 -13.17 3.53 24.11
CA LYS A 64 -14.35 4.01 23.37
C LYS A 64 -13.95 4.55 21.98
N ASN A 65 -12.88 5.33 21.92
CA ASN A 65 -12.41 5.97 20.68
C ASN A 65 -11.91 4.92 19.67
N VAL A 66 -11.11 3.94 20.12
CA VAL A 66 -10.62 2.84 19.26
C VAL A 66 -11.76 1.95 18.78
N LEU A 67 -12.68 1.53 19.66
CA LEU A 67 -13.82 0.70 19.29
C LEU A 67 -14.72 1.41 18.26
N SER A 68 -15.00 2.71 18.48
CA SER A 68 -15.81 3.51 17.57
C SER A 68 -15.12 3.71 16.21
N ALA A 69 -13.80 3.85 16.18
CA ALA A 69 -13.03 3.92 14.94
C ALA A 69 -13.10 2.58 14.17
N ILE A 70 -12.95 1.43 14.83
CA ILE A 70 -13.06 0.11 14.20
C ILE A 70 -14.47 -0.11 13.63
N GLU A 71 -15.51 0.24 14.39
CA GLU A 71 -16.91 0.16 13.91
C GLU A 71 -17.15 1.03 12.67
N SER A 72 -16.60 2.25 12.67
CA SER A 72 -16.67 3.17 11.53
C SER A 72 -15.98 2.59 10.30
N ILE A 73 -14.80 1.96 10.45
CA ILE A 73 -14.12 1.24 9.36
C ILE A 73 -14.99 0.09 8.85
N MET A 74 -15.49 -0.77 9.75
CA MET A 74 -16.33 -1.92 9.37
C MET A 74 -17.61 -1.48 8.63
N SER A 75 -18.21 -0.37 9.04
CA SER A 75 -19.39 0.20 8.37
C SER A 75 -19.09 0.64 6.94
N ARG A 76 -17.96 1.34 6.73
CA ARG A 76 -17.51 1.78 5.41
C ARG A 76 -17.06 0.60 4.53
N LEU A 77 -16.43 -0.40 5.12
CA LEU A 77 -15.98 -1.61 4.42
C LEU A 77 -17.16 -2.36 3.78
N LYS A 78 -18.34 -2.36 4.42
CA LYS A 78 -19.57 -2.99 3.86
C LYS A 78 -20.06 -2.35 2.56
N GLN A 79 -19.67 -1.11 2.27
CA GLN A 79 -20.04 -0.46 1.00
C GLN A 79 -19.29 -1.06 -0.20
N PHE A 80 -18.18 -1.74 0.04
CA PHE A 80 -17.35 -2.37 -0.98
C PHE A 80 -17.65 -3.86 -1.06
N LYS A 81 -18.12 -4.34 -2.22
CA LYS A 81 -18.28 -5.78 -2.48
C LYS A 81 -16.93 -6.47 -2.68
N GLN A 82 -16.00 -5.78 -3.33
CA GLN A 82 -14.61 -6.18 -3.55
C GLN A 82 -13.72 -4.95 -3.40
N PRO A 83 -12.44 -5.10 -3.01
CA PRO A 83 -11.52 -3.97 -3.00
C PRO A 83 -11.33 -3.42 -4.42
N PRO A 84 -11.12 -2.11 -4.60
CA PRO A 84 -10.76 -1.51 -5.89
C PRO A 84 -9.46 -2.10 -6.46
N GLU A 85 -9.18 -1.88 -7.75
CA GLU A 85 -8.02 -2.45 -8.45
C GLU A 85 -6.67 -2.10 -7.81
N ASN A 86 -6.55 -0.91 -7.22
CA ASN A 86 -5.34 -0.47 -6.52
C ASN A 86 -5.36 -0.75 -5.01
N GLY A 87 -6.44 -1.35 -4.50
CA GLY A 87 -6.70 -1.49 -3.08
C GLY A 87 -7.38 -0.26 -2.48
N ILE A 88 -7.45 -0.21 -1.15
CA ILE A 88 -8.13 0.85 -0.42
C ILE A 88 -7.43 1.11 0.91
N VAL A 89 -7.37 2.39 1.30
CA VAL A 89 -6.79 2.82 2.56
C VAL A 89 -7.85 3.53 3.40
N PHE A 90 -7.91 3.17 4.67
CA PHE A 90 -8.76 3.81 5.67
C PHE A 90 -7.88 4.48 6.73
N PHE A 91 -8.13 5.76 6.96
CA PHE A 91 -7.59 6.52 8.09
C PHE A 91 -8.75 6.97 8.95
N VAL A 92 -8.95 6.31 10.09
CA VAL A 92 -10.09 6.59 10.96
C VAL A 92 -9.63 6.70 12.39
N GLY A 93 -10.11 7.69 13.11
CA GLY A 93 -9.76 7.86 14.51
C GLY A 93 -10.25 9.17 15.08
N HIS A 94 -9.79 9.48 16.28
CA HIS A 94 -10.13 10.71 16.98
C HIS A 94 -8.95 11.69 17.00
N LYS A 95 -9.08 12.82 16.30
CA LYS A 95 -8.11 13.92 16.35
C LYS A 95 -8.41 14.86 17.50
N SER A 96 -7.40 15.47 18.11
CA SER A 96 -7.59 16.51 19.12
C SER A 96 -7.91 17.85 18.45
N ILE A 97 -8.96 18.54 18.91
CA ILE A 97 -9.33 19.89 18.46
C ILE A 97 -8.91 20.96 19.48
N GLY A 98 -8.32 20.56 20.61
CA GLY A 98 -8.05 21.43 21.75
C GLY A 98 -9.16 21.38 22.81
N SER A 99 -8.91 22.01 23.96
CA SER A 99 -9.85 22.09 25.10
C SER A 99 -10.40 20.72 25.56
N ASP A 100 -9.55 19.70 25.52
CA ASP A 100 -9.87 18.31 25.88
C ASP A 100 -10.94 17.62 25.02
N GLN A 101 -11.31 18.24 23.90
CA GLN A 101 -12.27 17.70 22.93
C GLN A 101 -11.57 16.97 21.79
N THR A 102 -12.25 15.93 21.29
CA THR A 102 -11.78 15.12 20.17
C THR A 102 -12.85 15.05 19.08
N GLU A 103 -12.45 15.20 17.82
CA GLU A 103 -13.30 14.96 16.65
C GLU A 103 -13.04 13.57 16.11
N MET A 104 -14.10 12.84 15.74
CA MET A 104 -13.91 11.67 14.88
C MET A 104 -13.65 12.13 13.44
N VAL A 105 -12.56 11.66 12.86
CA VAL A 105 -12.23 11.83 11.44
C VAL A 105 -12.17 10.47 10.75
N ALA A 106 -12.62 10.43 9.50
CA ALA A 106 -12.63 9.23 8.69
C ALA A 106 -12.35 9.58 7.22
N TYR A 107 -11.17 9.21 6.76
CA TYR A 107 -10.74 9.38 5.38
C TYR A 107 -10.64 8.01 4.70
N VAL A 108 -11.18 7.95 3.49
CA VAL A 108 -11.08 6.78 2.62
C VAL A 108 -10.36 7.21 1.36
N ILE A 109 -9.26 6.54 1.04
CA ILE A 109 -8.41 6.88 -0.09
C ILE A 109 -8.24 5.63 -0.94
N GLU A 110 -8.60 5.75 -2.22
CA GLU A 110 -8.15 4.83 -3.25
C GLU A 110 -6.78 5.32 -3.73
N PRO A 111 -5.70 4.54 -3.50
CA PRO A 111 -4.37 4.94 -3.92
C PRO A 111 -4.27 4.90 -5.45
N PRO A 112 -3.46 5.78 -6.06
CA PRO A 112 -3.28 5.78 -7.50
C PRO A 112 -2.44 4.61 -8.01
N LEU A 113 -1.65 3.99 -7.12
CA LEU A 113 -0.84 2.81 -7.38
C LEU A 113 -1.29 1.66 -6.47
N PRO A 114 -1.21 0.41 -6.94
CA PRO A 114 -1.67 -0.73 -6.17
C PRO A 114 -0.83 -0.96 -4.92
N ILE A 115 -1.50 -1.11 -3.78
CA ILE A 115 -0.85 -1.52 -2.52
C ILE A 115 -0.63 -3.03 -2.54
N THR A 116 0.57 -3.49 -2.18
CA THR A 116 0.93 -4.91 -2.16
C THR A 116 0.67 -5.57 -0.80
N THR A 117 0.75 -4.80 0.28
CA THR A 117 0.82 -5.33 1.64
C THR A 117 -0.40 -4.93 2.46
N PHE A 118 -0.98 -5.89 3.17
CA PHE A 118 -1.99 -5.59 4.18
C PHE A 118 -1.33 -5.06 5.46
N LEU A 119 -1.79 -3.90 5.94
CA LEU A 119 -1.24 -3.27 7.15
C LEU A 119 -2.38 -2.73 8.01
N TYR A 120 -2.34 -3.02 9.30
CA TYR A 120 -3.18 -2.41 10.32
C TYR A 120 -2.28 -1.83 11.40
N ARG A 121 -2.44 -0.55 11.71
CA ARG A 121 -1.67 0.14 12.75
C ARG A 121 -2.57 1.12 13.51
N CYS A 122 -2.51 1.06 14.83
CA CYS A 122 -3.13 2.04 15.72
C CYS A 122 -2.01 2.85 16.39
N ASP A 123 -2.04 4.17 16.24
CA ASP A 123 -1.01 5.06 16.79
C ASP A 123 -1.62 6.43 17.13
N SER A 124 -0.77 7.35 17.60
CA SER A 124 -1.12 8.75 17.85
C SER A 124 -1.15 9.62 16.59
N GLU A 125 -0.54 9.14 15.51
CA GLU A 125 -0.49 9.80 14.20
C GLU A 125 -0.88 8.79 13.11
N PHE A 126 -1.44 9.27 11.99
CA PHE A 126 -1.73 8.38 10.87
C PHE A 126 -0.45 7.93 10.17
N TYR A 127 -0.34 6.62 9.94
CA TYR A 127 0.79 6.02 9.25
C TYR A 127 0.66 6.26 7.74
N THR A 128 1.30 7.31 7.24
CA THR A 128 1.19 7.81 5.86
C THR A 128 2.39 7.47 4.98
N GLU A 129 3.45 6.90 5.56
CA GLU A 129 4.71 6.55 4.86
C GLU A 129 4.49 5.77 3.54
N PRO A 130 3.64 4.72 3.48
CA PRO A 130 3.43 3.99 2.23
C PRO A 130 2.85 4.85 1.09
N LEU A 131 2.05 5.87 1.41
CA LEU A 131 1.49 6.79 0.41
C LEU A 131 2.50 7.85 -0.01
N GLU A 132 3.42 8.24 0.88
CA GLU A 132 4.51 9.17 0.57
C GLU A 132 5.53 8.54 -0.37
N GLU A 133 5.86 7.26 -0.16
CA GLU A 133 6.73 6.50 -1.06
C GLU A 133 6.17 6.34 -2.48
N MET A 134 4.86 6.53 -2.66
CA MET A 134 4.22 6.59 -3.98
C MET A 134 4.38 7.95 -4.66
N LEU A 135 4.49 9.02 -3.87
CA LEU A 135 4.74 10.38 -4.37
C LEU A 135 6.22 10.65 -4.64
N ALA A 136 7.12 9.94 -3.94
CA ALA A 136 8.54 10.04 -4.17
C ALA A 136 8.86 9.74 -5.64
N GLU A 137 9.49 10.70 -6.32
CA GLU A 137 9.99 10.50 -7.68
C GLU A 137 11.04 9.39 -7.64
N LYS A 138 10.70 8.25 -8.25
CA LYS A 138 11.60 7.12 -8.40
C LYS A 138 12.30 7.28 -9.74
N GLU A 139 13.63 7.22 -9.72
CA GLU A 139 14.40 7.08 -10.94
C GLU A 139 14.05 5.74 -11.58
N ASP A 140 13.68 5.79 -12.87
CA ASP A 140 13.38 4.61 -13.66
C ASP A 140 14.70 4.08 -14.25
N TYR A 141 15.12 2.88 -13.84
CA TYR A 141 16.32 2.25 -14.38
C TYR A 141 15.95 1.16 -15.39
N GLY A 142 16.64 1.15 -16.53
CA GLY A 142 16.58 0.05 -17.49
C GLY A 142 17.49 -1.10 -17.07
N LEU A 143 16.93 -2.30 -16.93
CA LEU A 143 17.69 -3.52 -16.68
C LEU A 143 17.85 -4.30 -17.99
N LEU A 144 19.10 -4.51 -18.39
CA LEU A 144 19.44 -5.34 -19.56
C LEU A 144 20.32 -6.49 -19.10
N LEU A 145 19.77 -7.70 -19.14
CA LEU A 145 20.49 -8.91 -18.76
C LEU A 145 20.75 -9.71 -20.03
N ILE A 146 22.02 -9.80 -20.43
CA ILE A 146 22.44 -10.51 -21.64
C ILE A 146 23.30 -11.70 -21.22
N ASP A 147 22.89 -12.89 -21.65
CA ASP A 147 23.69 -14.11 -21.66
C ASP A 147 23.83 -14.63 -23.10
N ARG A 148 24.69 -15.63 -23.33
CA ARG A 148 24.90 -16.23 -24.67
C ARG A 148 23.63 -16.82 -25.26
N ARG A 149 22.75 -17.33 -24.41
CA ARG A 149 21.53 -18.07 -24.81
C ARG A 149 20.25 -17.26 -24.66
N GLU A 150 20.27 -16.15 -23.94
CA GLU A 150 19.06 -15.41 -23.61
C GLU A 150 19.37 -13.95 -23.29
N CYS A 151 18.36 -13.11 -23.49
CA CYS A 151 18.39 -11.69 -23.18
C CYS A 151 17.07 -11.32 -22.52
N THR A 152 17.15 -10.64 -21.38
CA THR A 152 16.00 -10.12 -20.65
C THR A 152 16.09 -8.61 -20.55
N VAL A 153 15.02 -7.94 -20.96
CA VAL A 153 14.83 -6.49 -20.80
C VAL A 153 13.78 -6.30 -19.70
N GLY A 154 14.15 -5.54 -18.67
CA GLY A 154 13.25 -5.15 -17.60
C GLY A 154 13.38 -3.67 -17.27
N MET A 155 12.43 -3.15 -16.51
CA MET A 155 12.52 -1.85 -15.86
C MET A 155 12.47 -2.03 -14.36
N LEU A 156 13.37 -1.34 -13.66
CA LEU A 156 13.31 -1.17 -12.22
C LEU A 156 12.69 0.20 -11.95
N ARG A 157 11.48 0.20 -11.39
CA ARG A 157 10.79 1.41 -10.90
C ARG A 157 10.74 1.37 -9.38
N GLY A 158 11.63 2.11 -8.72
CA GLY A 158 11.79 2.04 -7.26
C GLY A 158 12.22 0.65 -6.80
N ASN A 159 11.34 -0.05 -6.05
CA ASN A 159 11.59 -1.41 -5.54
C ASN A 159 10.93 -2.52 -6.38
N ARG A 160 10.26 -2.17 -7.49
CA ARG A 160 9.55 -3.13 -8.33
C ARG A 160 10.30 -3.34 -9.64
N ILE A 161 10.56 -4.62 -9.96
CA ILE A 161 11.08 -5.03 -11.27
C ILE A 161 9.90 -5.43 -12.15
N GLU A 162 9.83 -4.82 -13.33
CA GLU A 162 8.86 -5.13 -14.39
C GLU A 162 9.61 -5.79 -15.56
N LEU A 163 9.23 -7.00 -15.92
CA LEU A 163 9.79 -7.70 -17.08
C LEU A 163 9.10 -7.22 -18.35
N LEU A 164 9.85 -6.57 -19.24
CA LEU A 164 9.31 -6.06 -20.51
C LEU A 164 9.41 -7.10 -21.62
N LYS A 165 10.57 -7.75 -21.74
CA LYS A 165 10.81 -8.69 -22.83
C LYS A 165 11.82 -9.74 -22.42
N TYR A 166 11.51 -11.00 -22.77
CA TYR A 166 12.45 -12.11 -22.70
C TYR A 166 12.67 -12.62 -24.12
N MET A 167 13.94 -12.84 -24.49
CA MET A 167 14.35 -13.29 -25.81
C MET A 167 15.37 -14.40 -25.66
N THR A 168 15.30 -15.43 -26.51
CA THR A 168 16.31 -16.49 -26.56
C THR A 168 17.18 -16.34 -27.80
N SER A 169 18.45 -16.68 -27.65
CA SER A 169 19.44 -16.71 -28.72
C SER A 169 19.38 -18.06 -29.41
N GLN A 170 19.31 -18.04 -30.74
CA GLN A 170 19.42 -19.24 -31.58
C GLN A 170 20.88 -19.53 -31.98
N VAL A 171 21.85 -18.81 -31.42
CA VAL A 171 23.26 -18.99 -31.76
C VAL A 171 23.76 -20.30 -31.18
N PRO A 172 24.26 -21.24 -32.01
CA PRO A 172 24.82 -22.50 -31.53
C PRO A 172 26.06 -22.25 -30.66
N GLY A 173 26.20 -23.07 -29.60
CA GLY A 173 27.37 -23.01 -28.74
C GLY A 173 28.66 -23.33 -29.51
N LYS A 174 29.79 -22.79 -29.04
CA LYS A 174 31.10 -23.14 -29.60
C LYS A 174 31.33 -24.64 -29.38
N HIS A 175 31.22 -25.44 -30.44
CA HIS A 175 31.61 -26.84 -30.39
C HIS A 175 33.14 -26.94 -30.35
N GLY A 176 33.66 -27.64 -29.35
CA GLY A 176 35.05 -28.07 -29.34
C GLY A 176 35.23 -29.20 -30.33
N ARG A 177 35.97 -28.93 -31.43
CA ARG A 177 36.39 -29.86 -32.49
C ARG A 177 35.35 -30.19 -33.56
N GLY A 178 35.33 -29.37 -34.62
CA GLY A 178 34.99 -29.82 -35.97
C GLY A 178 36.16 -30.61 -36.56
N GLY A 179 36.27 -31.88 -36.16
CA GLY A 179 37.34 -32.80 -36.61
C GLY A 179 37.23 -33.25 -38.07
N GLN A 180 36.35 -32.67 -38.88
CA GLN A 180 36.19 -33.01 -40.30
C GLN A 180 36.43 -31.82 -41.26
N SER A 181 36.87 -30.66 -40.76
CA SER A 181 37.33 -29.55 -41.63
C SER A 181 38.74 -29.04 -41.32
N GLN A 182 39.43 -29.62 -40.34
CA GLN A 182 40.90 -29.55 -40.26
C GLN A 182 41.46 -30.82 -40.87
N ARG A 183 41.58 -30.82 -42.21
CA ARG A 183 42.24 -31.79 -43.10
C ARG A 183 42.37 -33.24 -42.61
#